data_AF-A0A399SI72-F1
#
_entry.id   AF-A0A399SI72-F1
#
_cell.length_a   1.000
_cell.length_b   1.000
_cell.length_c   1.000
_cell.angle_alpha   90.00
_cell.angle_beta   90.00
_cell.angle_gamma   90.00
#
_symmetry.space_group_name_H-M   'P 1'
#
loop_
_entity.id
_entity.type
_entity.pdbx_description
1 polymer ?
#
loop_
_entity_poly.entity_id
_entity_poly.type
_entity_poly.pdbx_seq_one_letter_code
_entity_poly.pdbx_strand_id
1 'polypeptide(L)'
;TGTGKELVARSLHTLSPRHDKPFIALNCGAVPEQIFESEMFGHEAGAFTGAGKRRIGKLEHASGGTLFLDEIESMPIALQVKLLRVLQEGALERLGSNASVRIDVRIVAAAKGDMEALIEAGGFRRDLYYRLNVVAIDLPPLRERREDIIPLFEHFLLEAAVRYQR
;
A
#
# COMPACT_ATOMS: atom_id res chain seq x y z
N THR A 1 3.37 4.09 14.53
CA THR A 1 3.50 2.75 13.93
C THR A 1 2.82 1.74 14.85
N GLY A 2 2.37 0.58 14.33
CA GLY A 2 1.80 -0.49 15.17
C GLY A 2 0.35 -0.30 15.66
N THR A 3 -0.44 0.61 15.10
CA THR A 3 -1.86 0.81 15.49
C THR A 3 -2.84 -0.17 14.84
N GLY A 4 -2.35 -1.11 14.00
CA GLY A 4 -3.17 -2.10 13.31
C GLY A 4 -3.66 -1.68 11.92
N LYS A 5 -2.96 -0.77 11.23
CA LYS A 5 -3.39 -0.23 9.92
C LYS A 5 -3.64 -1.31 8.86
N GLU A 6 -2.79 -2.34 8.81
CA GLU A 6 -2.99 -3.46 7.88
C GLU A 6 -4.26 -4.24 8.19
N LEU A 7 -4.57 -4.48 9.47
CA LEU A 7 -5.82 -5.16 9.86
C LEU A 7 -7.04 -4.34 9.44
N VAL A 8 -7.00 -3.02 9.61
CA VAL A 8 -8.06 -2.11 9.14
C VAL A 8 -8.20 -2.19 7.62
N ALA A 9 -7.08 -2.16 6.86
CA ALA A 9 -7.11 -2.30 5.41
C ALA A 9 -7.68 -3.66 4.95
N ARG A 10 -7.32 -4.75 5.64
CA ARG A 10 -7.88 -6.09 5.38
C ARG A 10 -9.36 -6.16 5.69
N SER A 11 -9.81 -5.54 6.78
CA SER A 11 -11.24 -5.44 7.11
C SER A 11 -12.00 -4.64 6.05
N LEU A 12 -11.46 -3.50 5.59
CA LEU A 12 -12.05 -2.72 4.51
C LEU A 12 -12.19 -3.49 3.20
N HIS A 13 -11.23 -4.38 2.90
CA HIS A 13 -11.28 -5.26 1.75
C HIS A 13 -12.33 -6.37 1.93
N THR A 14 -12.30 -7.06 3.07
CA THR A 14 -13.20 -8.18 3.42
C THR A 14 -14.67 -7.73 3.46
N LEU A 15 -14.94 -6.50 3.89
CA LEU A 15 -16.29 -5.93 3.94
C LEU A 15 -16.73 -5.28 2.61
N SER A 16 -15.89 -5.34 1.58
CA SER A 16 -16.20 -4.71 0.29
C SER A 16 -16.83 -5.67 -0.72
N PRO A 17 -17.43 -5.14 -1.81
CA PRO A 17 -17.85 -5.97 -2.94
C PRO A 17 -16.71 -6.74 -3.62
N ARG A 18 -15.44 -6.47 -3.30
CA ARG A 18 -14.25 -7.12 -3.84
C ARG A 18 -13.61 -8.15 -2.90
N HIS A 19 -14.35 -8.60 -1.87
CA HIS A 19 -13.82 -9.51 -0.83
C HIS A 19 -13.30 -10.86 -1.36
N ASP A 20 -13.78 -11.31 -2.52
CA ASP A 20 -13.35 -12.54 -3.21
C ASP A 20 -12.16 -12.30 -4.15
N LYS A 21 -11.67 -11.05 -4.25
CA LYS A 21 -10.59 -10.63 -5.15
C LYS A 21 -9.26 -10.49 -4.41
N PRO A 22 -8.12 -10.37 -5.11
CA PRO A 22 -6.83 -10.25 -4.46
C PRO A 22 -6.74 -9.05 -3.51
N PHE A 23 -6.19 -9.28 -2.32
CA PHE A 23 -5.68 -8.24 -1.44
C PHE A 23 -4.16 -8.27 -1.47
N ILE A 24 -3.55 -7.23 -2.04
CA ILE A 24 -2.11 -7.11 -2.16
C ILE A 24 -1.64 -6.02 -1.22
N ALA A 25 -0.69 -6.33 -0.33
CA ALA A 25 -0.06 -5.36 0.54
C ALA A 25 1.36 -5.04 0.07
N LEU A 26 1.74 -3.77 0.12
CA LEU A 26 3.07 -3.28 -0.19
C LEU A 26 3.48 -2.24 0.86
N ASN A 27 4.62 -2.47 1.51
CA ASN A 27 5.21 -1.50 2.43
C ASN A 27 6.23 -0.65 1.66
N CYS A 28 5.99 0.66 1.61
CA CYS A 28 6.80 1.60 0.82
C CYS A 28 8.17 1.91 1.45
N GLY A 29 8.33 1.70 2.76
CA GLY A 29 9.60 1.87 3.46
C GLY A 29 10.50 0.62 3.46
N ALA A 30 9.96 -0.57 3.15
CA ALA A 30 10.67 -1.84 3.30
C ALA A 30 11.43 -2.29 2.03
N VAL A 31 11.14 -1.71 0.87
CA VAL A 31 11.73 -2.14 -0.41
C VAL A 31 12.70 -1.08 -0.92
N PRO A 32 13.94 -1.44 -1.29
CA PRO A 32 14.89 -0.49 -1.87
C PRO A 32 14.30 0.21 -3.11
N GLU A 33 14.52 1.52 -3.24
CA GLU A 33 13.97 2.36 -4.31
C GLU A 33 14.19 1.76 -5.71
N GLN A 34 15.40 1.24 -5.97
CA GLN A 34 15.80 0.64 -7.25
C GLN A 34 14.94 -0.57 -7.65
N ILE A 35 14.41 -1.31 -6.67
CA ILE A 35 13.59 -2.50 -6.89
C ILE A 35 12.10 -2.15 -6.79
N PHE A 36 11.77 -1.10 -6.04
CA PHE A 36 10.39 -0.69 -5.77
C PHE A 36 9.59 -0.47 -7.05
N GLU A 37 10.18 0.23 -8.03
CA GLU A 37 9.51 0.50 -9.30
C GLU A 37 9.13 -0.79 -10.04
N SER A 38 10.09 -1.72 -10.12
CA SER A 38 9.91 -3.02 -10.75
C SER A 38 8.90 -3.91 -10.02
N GLU A 39 8.88 -3.88 -8.68
CA GLU A 39 7.85 -4.58 -7.90
C GLU A 39 6.47 -3.97 -8.10
N MET A 40 6.36 -2.64 -8.10
CA MET A 40 5.07 -1.96 -8.15
C MET A 40 4.42 -2.02 -9.54
N PHE A 41 5.19 -1.71 -10.60
CA PHE A 41 4.69 -1.57 -11.96
C PHE A 41 5.00 -2.79 -12.86
N GLY A 42 5.97 -3.63 -12.49
CA GLY A 42 6.40 -4.77 -13.31
C GLY A 42 7.32 -4.34 -14.45
N HIS A 43 7.96 -5.31 -15.10
CA HIS A 43 8.89 -5.06 -16.19
C HIS A 43 8.79 -6.12 -17.29
N GLU A 44 9.16 -5.73 -18.51
CA GLU A 44 9.39 -6.67 -19.60
C GLU A 44 10.84 -7.19 -19.60
N ALA A 45 11.07 -8.30 -20.29
CA ALA A 45 12.43 -8.82 -20.46
C ALA A 45 13.31 -7.78 -21.19
N GLY A 46 14.51 -7.53 -20.67
CA GLY A 46 15.46 -6.55 -21.23
C GLY A 46 15.24 -5.10 -20.80
N ALA A 47 14.29 -4.82 -19.89
CA ALA A 47 14.03 -3.47 -19.41
C ALA A 47 15.21 -2.79 -18.69
N PHE A 48 16.07 -3.59 -18.03
CA PHE A 48 17.30 -3.15 -17.36
C PHE A 48 18.28 -4.33 -17.23
N THR A 49 19.51 -4.04 -16.83
CA THR A 49 20.55 -5.06 -16.60
C THR A 49 20.10 -6.06 -15.52
N GLY A 50 19.90 -7.32 -15.91
CA GLY A 50 19.37 -8.37 -15.01
C GLY A 50 17.88 -8.69 -15.18
N ALA A 51 17.15 -7.94 -16.02
CA ALA A 51 15.75 -8.21 -16.36
C ALA A 51 15.61 -9.39 -17.34
N GLY A 52 15.94 -10.61 -16.90
CA GLY A 52 15.96 -11.80 -17.77
C GLY A 52 14.59 -12.35 -18.16
N LYS A 53 13.53 -12.01 -17.41
CA LYS A 53 12.15 -12.47 -17.67
C LYS A 53 11.17 -11.34 -17.38
N ARG A 54 10.00 -11.37 -18.02
CA ARG A 54 8.87 -10.50 -17.68
C ARG A 54 8.42 -10.73 -16.23
N ARG A 55 8.08 -9.66 -15.52
CA ARG A 55 7.49 -9.67 -14.18
C ARG A 55 6.22 -8.84 -14.14
N ILE A 56 5.17 -9.39 -13.54
CA ILE A 56 3.91 -8.68 -13.27
C ILE A 56 4.06 -7.87 -11.98
N GLY A 57 3.77 -6.57 -12.05
CA GLY A 57 3.83 -5.68 -10.89
C GLY A 57 2.66 -5.87 -9.93
N LYS A 58 2.80 -5.34 -8.70
CA LYS A 58 1.78 -5.41 -7.65
C LYS A 58 0.48 -4.70 -8.05
N LEU A 59 0.55 -3.59 -8.78
CA LEU A 59 -0.65 -2.89 -9.28
C LEU A 59 -1.46 -3.76 -10.24
N GLU A 60 -0.79 -4.37 -11.21
CA GLU A 60 -1.43 -5.27 -12.18
C GLU A 60 -1.97 -6.53 -11.49
N HIS A 61 -1.18 -7.11 -10.58
CA HIS A 61 -1.59 -8.29 -9.82
C HIS A 61 -2.79 -8.03 -8.88
N ALA A 62 -2.94 -6.80 -8.39
CA ALA A 62 -4.06 -6.37 -7.57
C ALA A 62 -5.31 -5.98 -8.38
N SER A 63 -5.25 -6.01 -9.72
CA SER A 63 -6.39 -5.65 -10.57
C SER A 63 -7.60 -6.54 -10.28
N GLY A 64 -8.79 -5.92 -10.24
CA GLY A 64 -10.04 -6.47 -9.73
C GLY A 64 -10.18 -6.42 -8.21
N GLY A 65 -9.08 -6.26 -7.47
CA GLY A 65 -9.03 -6.35 -6.01
C GLY A 65 -8.68 -5.04 -5.31
N THR A 66 -7.84 -5.14 -4.28
CA THR A 66 -7.40 -4.02 -3.43
C THR A 66 -5.88 -4.04 -3.27
N LEU A 67 -5.23 -2.89 -3.46
CA LEU A 67 -3.83 -2.66 -3.14
C LEU A 67 -3.74 -1.78 -1.89
N PHE A 68 -3.10 -2.32 -0.85
CA PHE A 68 -2.76 -1.60 0.37
C PHE A 68 -1.32 -1.09 0.28
N LEU A 69 -1.16 0.23 0.41
CA LEU A 69 0.13 0.92 0.43
C LEU A 69 0.42 1.36 1.86
N ASP A 70 1.26 0.63 2.57
CA ASP A 70 1.71 1.01 3.91
C ASP A 70 2.91 1.94 3.83
N GLU A 71 3.02 2.84 4.82
CA GLU A 71 4.06 3.86 4.90
C GLU A 71 4.21 4.71 3.62
N ILE A 72 3.08 5.15 3.05
CA ILE A 72 3.05 5.88 1.76
C ILE A 72 3.92 7.14 1.77
N GLU A 73 4.14 7.74 2.95
CA GLU A 73 5.06 8.88 3.14
C GLU A 73 6.51 8.57 2.75
N SER A 74 6.89 7.29 2.75
CA SER A 74 8.23 6.83 2.40
C SER A 74 8.40 6.60 0.88
N MET A 75 7.35 6.80 0.08
CA MET A 75 7.41 6.59 -1.38
C MET A 75 8.27 7.66 -2.06
N PRO A 76 9.27 7.29 -2.88
CA PRO A 76 10.07 8.26 -3.62
C PRO A 76 9.24 9.13 -4.58
N ILE A 77 9.61 10.42 -4.70
CA ILE A 77 8.86 11.41 -5.51
C ILE A 77 8.63 10.95 -6.96
N ALA A 78 9.62 10.33 -7.59
CA ALA A 78 9.50 9.84 -8.96
C ALA A 78 8.36 8.79 -9.11
N LEU A 79 8.20 7.96 -8.08
CA LEU A 79 7.17 6.90 -8.05
C LEU A 79 5.79 7.46 -7.71
N GLN A 80 5.73 8.53 -6.91
CA GLN A 80 4.49 9.27 -6.66
C GLN A 80 3.89 9.80 -7.97
N VAL A 81 4.72 10.30 -8.89
CA VAL A 81 4.26 10.77 -10.23
C VAL A 81 3.63 9.64 -11.01
N LYS A 82 4.29 8.47 -11.05
CA LYS A 82 3.79 7.31 -11.79
C LYS A 82 2.51 6.76 -11.18
N LEU A 83 2.44 6.64 -9.85
CA LEU A 83 1.22 6.23 -9.15
C LEU A 83 0.07 7.18 -9.47
N LEU A 84 0.29 8.50 -9.39
CA LEU A 84 -0.75 9.48 -9.71
C LEU A 84 -1.33 9.28 -11.11
N ARG A 85 -0.47 9.06 -12.12
CA ARG A 85 -0.92 8.77 -13.49
C ARG A 85 -1.78 7.51 -13.54
N VAL A 86 -1.37 6.45 -12.86
CA VAL A 86 -2.17 5.22 -12.78
C VAL A 86 -3.54 5.46 -12.15
N LEU A 87 -3.63 6.27 -11.09
CA LEU A 87 -4.91 6.62 -10.44
C LEU A 87 -5.81 7.51 -11.30
N GLN A 88 -5.24 8.27 -12.23
CA GLN A 88 -5.96 9.15 -13.14
C GLN A 88 -6.46 8.40 -14.37
N GLU A 89 -5.59 7.57 -14.96
CA GLU A 89 -5.85 6.90 -16.25
C GLU A 89 -6.50 5.52 -16.08
N GLY A 90 -6.36 4.88 -14.90
CA GLY A 90 -6.79 3.50 -14.70
C GLY A 90 -5.98 2.50 -15.53
N ALA A 91 -4.74 2.85 -15.86
CA ALA A 91 -3.83 2.01 -16.63
C ALA A 91 -2.39 2.27 -16.20
N LEU A 92 -1.50 1.30 -16.48
CA LEU A 92 -0.06 1.42 -16.23
C LEU A 92 0.74 0.92 -17.42
N GLU A 93 2.01 1.32 -17.46
CA GLU A 93 3.01 0.78 -18.38
C GLU A 93 4.08 0.06 -17.57
N ARG A 94 4.47 -1.14 -18.02
CA ARG A 94 5.60 -1.86 -17.41
C ARG A 94 6.91 -1.19 -17.81
N LEU A 95 7.94 -1.33 -16.98
CA LEU A 95 9.27 -0.86 -17.36
C LEU A 95 9.73 -1.55 -18.66
N GLY A 96 10.26 -0.76 -19.59
CA GLY A 96 10.72 -1.23 -20.90
C GLY A 96 9.59 -1.52 -21.90
N SER A 97 8.34 -1.12 -21.61
CA SER A 97 7.20 -1.29 -22.50
C SER A 97 6.46 0.03 -22.73
N ASN A 98 5.94 0.20 -23.94
CA ASN A 98 4.99 1.27 -24.27
C ASN A 98 3.54 0.75 -24.30
N ALA A 99 3.31 -0.50 -23.90
CA ALA A 99 1.98 -1.09 -23.88
C ALA A 99 1.24 -0.67 -22.62
N SER A 100 0.13 0.04 -22.81
CA SER A 100 -0.78 0.42 -21.73
C SER A 100 -1.59 -0.80 -21.26
N VAL A 101 -1.60 -1.05 -19.96
CA VAL A 101 -2.32 -2.15 -19.31
C VAL A 101 -3.41 -1.56 -18.43
N ARG A 102 -4.67 -1.73 -18.84
CA ARG A 102 -5.84 -1.34 -18.03
C ARG A 102 -5.86 -2.12 -16.72
N ILE A 103 -6.08 -1.41 -15.62
CA ILE A 103 -6.26 -2.00 -14.29
C ILE A 103 -7.52 -1.43 -13.64
N ASP A 104 -8.14 -2.23 -12.78
CA ASP A 104 -9.24 -1.80 -11.93
C ASP A 104 -8.91 -2.14 -10.48
N VAL A 105 -8.27 -1.23 -9.75
CA VAL A 105 -7.77 -1.51 -8.40
C VAL A 105 -8.32 -0.50 -7.39
N ARG A 106 -8.80 -1.00 -6.24
CA ARG A 106 -9.10 -0.15 -5.09
C ARG A 106 -7.80 0.12 -4.33
N ILE A 107 -7.50 1.39 -4.07
CA ILE A 107 -6.33 1.77 -3.28
C ILE A 107 -6.73 2.06 -1.84
N VAL A 108 -5.97 1.53 -0.90
CA VAL A 108 -5.98 1.93 0.51
C VAL A 108 -4.56 2.33 0.87
N ALA A 109 -4.35 3.56 1.32
CA ALA A 109 -3.02 4.03 1.71
C ALA A 109 -2.99 4.32 3.21
N ALA A 110 -1.86 4.01 3.84
CA ALA A 110 -1.59 4.31 5.24
C ALA A 110 -0.36 5.20 5.32
N ALA A 111 -0.51 6.33 6.01
CA ALA A 111 0.57 7.28 6.26
C ALA A 111 0.89 7.40 7.74
N LYS A 112 2.14 7.68 8.12
CA LYS A 112 2.52 8.05 9.50
C LYS A 112 3.06 9.49 9.54
N GLY A 113 2.86 10.16 10.67
CA GLY A 113 3.36 11.52 10.87
C GLY A 113 2.48 12.59 10.21
N ASP A 114 3.02 13.79 10.11
CA ASP A 114 2.34 14.96 9.55
C ASP A 114 2.55 15.02 8.03
N MET A 115 1.52 14.66 7.29
CA MET A 115 1.56 14.68 5.82
C MET A 115 1.59 16.11 5.26
N GLU A 116 1.00 17.10 5.93
CA GLU A 116 1.01 18.48 5.45
C GLU A 116 2.42 19.04 5.55
N ALA A 117 3.11 18.84 6.67
CA ALA A 117 4.51 19.23 6.83
C ALA A 117 5.43 18.54 5.80
N LEU A 118 5.18 17.27 5.48
CA LEU A 118 5.95 16.54 4.45
C LEU A 118 5.72 17.10 3.05
N ILE A 119 4.49 17.51 2.74
CA ILE A 119 4.13 18.16 1.47
C ILE A 119 4.83 19.53 1.37
N GLU A 120 4.81 20.33 2.44
CA GLU A 120 5.50 21.63 2.49
C GLU A 120 7.01 21.50 2.33
N ALA A 121 7.60 20.44 2.90
CA ALA A 121 9.02 20.11 2.72
C ALA A 121 9.36 19.54 1.32
N GLY A 122 8.36 19.33 0.44
CA GLY A 122 8.55 18.78 -0.89
C GLY A 122 8.81 17.27 -0.93
N GLY A 123 8.62 16.57 0.19
CA GLY A 123 8.79 15.11 0.29
C GLY A 123 7.58 14.31 -0.19
N PHE A 124 6.43 14.96 -0.35
CA PHE A 124 5.23 14.33 -0.90
C PHE A 124 4.45 15.28 -1.81
N ARG A 125 3.92 14.75 -2.91
CA ARG A 125 3.16 15.55 -3.86
C ARG A 125 1.76 15.81 -3.35
N ARG A 126 1.41 17.10 -3.33
CA ARG A 126 0.09 17.60 -2.93
C ARG A 126 -1.07 17.01 -3.74
N ASP A 127 -0.90 16.85 -5.06
CA ASP A 127 -1.93 16.30 -5.94
C ASP A 127 -2.22 14.82 -5.69
N LEU A 128 -1.18 14.01 -5.47
CA LEU A 128 -1.34 12.62 -5.04
C LEU A 128 -2.02 12.53 -3.68
N TYR A 129 -1.64 13.38 -2.73
CA TYR A 129 -2.26 13.41 -1.40
C TYR A 129 -3.76 13.66 -1.50
N TYR A 130 -4.19 14.70 -2.22
CA TYR A 130 -5.62 14.98 -2.41
C TYR A 130 -6.36 13.86 -3.13
N ARG A 131 -5.71 13.15 -4.07
CA ARG A 131 -6.32 12.01 -4.77
C ARG A 131 -6.52 10.80 -3.87
N LEU A 132 -5.64 10.59 -2.90
CA LEU A 132 -5.73 9.50 -1.92
C LEU A 132 -6.64 9.87 -0.74
N ASN A 133 -6.62 11.13 -0.31
CA ASN A 133 -7.30 11.62 0.88
C ASN A 133 -8.78 12.00 0.63
N VAL A 134 -9.50 11.18 -0.13
CA VAL A 134 -10.94 11.37 -0.38
C VAL A 134 -11.76 10.89 0.82
N VAL A 135 -11.34 9.77 1.43
CA VAL A 135 -11.92 9.24 2.66
C VAL A 135 -10.76 8.92 3.60
N ALA A 136 -10.72 9.58 4.75
CA ALA A 136 -9.71 9.38 5.77
C ALA A 136 -10.29 8.62 6.96
N ILE A 137 -9.53 7.65 7.47
CA ILE A 137 -9.82 6.98 8.74
C ILE A 137 -8.64 7.27 9.65
N ASP A 138 -8.88 8.11 10.66
CA ASP A 138 -7.87 8.32 11.69
C ASP A 138 -7.87 7.13 12.66
N LEU A 139 -6.68 6.65 12.99
CA LEU A 139 -6.49 5.51 13.89
C LEU A 139 -5.75 5.97 15.14
N PRO A 140 -6.48 6.26 16.23
CA PRO A 140 -5.87 6.80 17.42
C PRO A 140 -4.91 5.78 18.06
N PRO A 141 -3.86 6.26 18.74
CA PRO A 141 -2.95 5.40 19.48
C PRO A 141 -3.67 4.73 20.65
N LEU A 142 -3.16 3.58 21.11
CA LEU A 142 -3.81 2.77 22.14
C LEU A 142 -4.11 3.53 23.46
N ARG A 143 -3.29 4.53 23.81
CA ARG A 143 -3.50 5.40 24.98
C ARG A 143 -4.81 6.20 24.96
N GLU A 144 -5.37 6.44 23.76
CA GLU A 144 -6.61 7.17 23.50
C GLU A 144 -7.82 6.23 23.29
N ARG A 145 -7.59 4.91 23.26
CA ARG A 145 -8.62 3.85 23.14
C ARG A 145 -8.43 2.80 24.23
N ARG A 146 -8.59 3.21 25.48
CA ARG A 146 -8.20 2.38 26.65
C ARG A 146 -9.07 1.14 26.80
N GLU A 147 -10.32 1.18 26.35
CA GLU A 147 -11.22 0.03 26.32
C GLU A 147 -10.69 -1.14 25.49
N ASP A 148 -9.86 -0.87 24.46
CA ASP A 148 -9.28 -1.92 23.60
C ASP A 148 -8.15 -2.70 24.30
N ILE A 149 -7.64 -2.21 25.43
CA ILE A 149 -6.48 -2.83 26.10
C ILE A 149 -6.79 -4.25 26.57
N ILE A 150 -7.95 -4.45 27.22
CA ILE A 150 -8.32 -5.77 27.76
C ILE A 150 -8.56 -6.79 26.64
N PRO A 151 -9.39 -6.51 25.61
CA PRO A 151 -9.57 -7.42 24.49
C PRO A 151 -8.27 -7.75 23.74
N LEU A 152 -7.39 -6.76 23.55
CA LEU A 152 -6.09 -7.00 22.92
C LEU A 152 -5.18 -7.87 23.78
N PHE A 153 -5.16 -7.65 25.11
CA PHE A 153 -4.41 -8.49 26.03
C PHE A 153 -4.88 -9.94 25.98
N GLU A 154 -6.19 -10.18 26.04
CA GLU A 154 -6.76 -11.53 25.94
C GLU A 154 -6.41 -12.20 24.62
N HIS A 155 -6.51 -11.46 23.51
CA HIS A 155 -6.13 -11.97 22.18
C HIS A 155 -4.67 -12.42 22.12
N PHE A 156 -3.74 -11.57 22.54
CA PHE A 156 -2.31 -11.89 22.50
C PHE A 156 -1.92 -12.97 23.53
N LEU A 157 -2.61 -13.02 24.67
CA LEU A 157 -2.41 -14.09 25.65
C LEU A 157 -2.79 -15.45 25.06
N LEU A 158 -3.94 -15.54 24.38
CA LEU A 158 -4.37 -16.76 23.70
C LEU A 158 -3.44 -17.15 22.56
N GLU A 159 -3.00 -16.18 21.75
CA GLU A 159 -2.03 -16.44 20.68
C GLU A 159 -0.71 -16.97 21.23
N ALA A 160 -0.22 -16.40 22.35
CA ALA A 160 0.98 -16.86 23.03
C ALA A 160 0.80 -18.25 23.64
N ALA A 161 -0.33 -18.53 24.28
CA ALA A 161 -0.67 -19.84 24.83
C ALA A 161 -0.58 -20.94 23.76
N VAL A 162 -1.20 -20.72 22.60
CA VAL A 162 -1.13 -21.63 21.45
C VAL A 162 0.31 -21.78 20.95
N ARG A 163 1.05 -20.67 20.80
CA ARG A 163 2.42 -20.68 20.29
C ARG A 163 3.41 -21.41 21.21
N TYR A 164 3.22 -21.31 22.53
CA TYR A 164 4.12 -21.89 23.54
C TYR A 164 3.57 -23.16 24.19
N GLN A 165 2.41 -23.66 23.76
CA GLN A 165 1.75 -24.88 24.27
C GLN A 165 1.55 -24.86 25.79
N ARG A 166 1.12 -23.73 26.34
CA ARG A 166 0.77 -23.55 27.75
C ARG A 166 -0.64 -23.01 27.86
#